data_AF-A0A925A4U9-F1
#
_entry.id   AF-A0A925A4U9-F1
#
_cell.length_a   1.000
_cell.length_b   1.000
_cell.length_c   1.000
_cell.angle_alpha   90.00
_cell.angle_beta   90.00
_cell.angle_gamma   90.00
#
_symmetry.space_group_name_H-M   'P 1'
#
loop_
_entity.id
_entity.type
_entity.pdbx_description
1 polymer ?
#
loop_
_entity_poly.entity_id
_entity_poly.type
_entity_poly.pdbx_seq_one_letter_code
_entity_poly.pdbx_strand_id
1 'polypeptide(L)' 'MAKIIAFNEEARRGLERGLNILADAVKVTLGPRGRNVVLEKKWGAPTIT' A
#
# COMPACT_ATOMS: atom_id res chain seq x y z
N MET A 1 -7.53 16.06 20.78
CA MET A 1 -7.55 16.01 19.30
C MET A 1 -8.96 15.62 18.86
N ALA A 2 -9.60 16.38 17.99
CA ALA A 2 -10.95 16.08 17.52
C ALA A 2 -10.94 14.96 16.47
N LYS A 3 -12.05 14.22 16.34
CA LYS A 3 -12.20 13.15 15.34
C LYS A 3 -12.67 13.74 14.01
N ILE A 4 -12.17 13.18 12.92
CA ILE A 4 -12.68 13.41 11.57
C ILE A 4 -13.66 12.27 11.25
N ILE A 5 -14.87 12.61 10.84
CA ILE A 5 -15.90 11.64 10.47
C ILE A 5 -16.30 11.93 9.02
N ALA A 6 -16.00 10.99 8.12
CA ALA A 6 -16.36 11.05 6.71
C ALA A 6 -17.47 10.03 6.41
N PHE A 7 -18.33 10.34 5.44
CA PHE A 7 -19.50 9.52 5.11
C PHE A 7 -19.56 9.18 3.63
N ASN A 8 -20.37 8.17 3.29
CA ASN A 8 -20.76 7.82 1.93
C ASN A 8 -19.56 7.69 0.97
N GLU A 9 -19.58 8.45 -0.12
CA GLU A 9 -18.62 8.37 -1.19
C GLU A 9 -17.24 8.90 -0.79
N GLU A 10 -17.17 9.91 0.07
CA GLU A 10 -15.90 10.43 0.57
C GLU A 10 -15.14 9.37 1.37
N ALA A 11 -15.85 8.67 2.26
CA ALA A 11 -15.28 7.55 3.01
C ALA A 11 -14.85 6.41 2.09
N ARG A 12 -15.69 6.01 1.13
CA ARG A 12 -15.39 4.94 0.18
C ARG A 12 -14.17 5.24 -0.68
N ARG A 13 -14.07 6.44 -1.25
CA ARG A 13 -12.90 6.86 -2.05
C ARG A 13 -11.63 6.93 -1.22
N GLY A 14 -11.73 7.32 0.05
CA GLY A 14 -10.60 7.29 0.98
C GLY A 14 -10.05 5.87 1.16
N LEU A 15 -10.95 4.90 1.39
CA LEU A 15 -10.61 3.49 1.54
C LEU A 15 -10.07 2.90 0.25
N GLU A 16 -10.73 3.16 -0.88
CA GLU A 16 -10.33 2.67 -2.21
C GLU A 16 -8.92 3.10 -2.56
N ARG A 17 -8.57 4.38 -2.33
CA ARG A 17 -7.19 4.87 -2.57
C ARG A 17 -6.16 4.10 -1.74
N GLY A 18 -6.43 3.86 -0.46
CA GLY A 18 -5.53 3.09 0.40
C GLY A 18 -5.40 1.64 -0.04
N LEU A 19 -6.51 1.02 -0.44
CA LEU A 19 -6.53 -0.34 -0.95
C LEU A 19 -5.75 -0.46 -2.26
N ASN A 20 -5.91 0.50 -3.18
CA ASN A 20 -5.19 0.52 -4.45
C ASN A 20 -3.68 0.62 -4.23
N ILE A 21 -3.21 1.46 -3.30
CA ILE A 21 -1.79 1.55 -2.95
C ILE A 21 -1.26 0.18 -2.48
N LEU A 22 -1.99 -0.50 -1.60
CA LEU A 22 -1.60 -1.81 -1.09
C LEU A 22 -1.61 -2.88 -2.21
N ALA A 23 -2.70 -2.94 -2.97
CA ALA A 23 -2.90 -3.93 -4.01
C ALA A 23 -1.87 -3.76 -5.12
N ASP A 24 -1.56 -2.54 -5.53
CA ASP A 24 -0.57 -2.24 -6.55
C ASP A 24 0.84 -2.62 -6.12
N ALA A 25 1.19 -2.40 -4.85
CA ALA A 25 2.47 -2.81 -4.29
C ALA A 25 2.64 -4.33 -4.19
N VAL A 26 1.57 -5.07 -3.87
CA VAL A 26 1.65 -6.53 -3.68
C VAL A 26 1.46 -7.29 -4.99
N LYS A 27 0.55 -6.86 -5.88
CA LYS A 27 0.20 -7.64 -7.08
C LYS A 27 1.38 -7.88 -8.03
N VAL A 28 2.40 -7.02 -8.00
CA VAL A 28 3.60 -7.16 -8.84
C VAL A 28 4.45 -8.37 -8.46
N THR A 29 4.30 -8.91 -7.25
CA THR A 29 5.08 -10.07 -6.76
C THR A 29 4.41 -11.41 -7.06
N LEU A 30 3.21 -11.41 -7.66
CA LEU A 30 2.42 -12.63 -7.85
C LEU A 30 2.90 -13.49 -9.02
N GLY A 31 2.99 -14.80 -8.75
CA GLY A 31 3.26 -15.84 -9.74
C GLY A 31 4.75 -16.06 -10.03
N PRO A 32 5.07 -17.04 -10.89
CA PRO A 32 6.46 -17.44 -11.17
C PRO A 32 7.30 -16.37 -11.89
N ARG A 33 6.67 -15.29 -12.37
CA ARG A 33 7.33 -14.12 -12.98
C ARG A 33 7.09 -12.83 -12.18
N GLY A 34 6.82 -12.95 -10.88
CA GLY A 34 6.73 -11.83 -9.96
C GLY A 34 8.01 -10.98 -9.98
N ARG A 35 7.87 -9.68 -9.73
CA ARG A 35 8.96 -8.71 -9.63
C ARG A 35 9.25 -8.40 -8.18
N ASN A 36 10.49 -7.95 -7.94
CA ASN A 36 10.91 -7.53 -6.62
C ASN A 36 10.32 -6.16 -6.24
N VAL A 37 10.06 -5.99 -4.96
CA VAL A 37 9.70 -4.77 -4.25
C VAL A 37 10.82 -4.45 -3.27
N VAL A 38 11.17 -3.17 -3.19
CA VAL A 38 12.21 -2.67 -2.28
C VAL A 38 11.54 -2.04 -1.06
N LEU A 39 11.85 -2.58 0.11
CA LEU A 39 11.38 -2.07 1.39
C LEU A 39 12.51 -1.31 2.09
N GLU A 40 12.28 -0.03 2.35
CA GLU A 40 13.21 0.82 3.07
C GLU A 40 13.48 0.30 4.49
N LYS A 41 14.72 0.44 4.94
CA LYS A 41 15.12 0.25 6.33
C LYS A 41 15.75 1.53 6.85
N LYS A 42 15.45 1.88 8.10
CA LYS A 42 16.03 3.06 8.77
C LYS A 42 17.57 3.01 8.85
N TRP A 43 18.17 1.82 8.83
CA TRP A 43 19.61 1.62 8.88
C TRP A 43 20.00 0.42 8.01
N GLY A 44 21.16 0.49 7.35
CA GLY A 44 21.70 -0.56 6.49
C GLY A 44 21.06 -0.61 5.10
N ALA A 45 21.32 -1.71 4.37
CA ALA A 45 20.77 -1.91 3.03
C ALA A 45 19.27 -2.23 3.06
N PRO A 46 18.48 -1.81 2.06
CA PRO A 46 17.05 -2.10 1.99
C PRO A 46 16.77 -3.60 1.83
N THR A 47 15.56 -4.04 2.21
CA THR A 47 15.11 -5.41 1.90
C THR A 47 14.57 -5.45 0.48
N ILE A 48 14.98 -6.44 -0.30
CA ILE A 48 14.44 -6.73 -1.62
C ILE A 48 13.65 -8.05 -1.49
N THR A 49 12.35 -8.03 -1.80
CA THR A 49 11.45 -9.20 -1.69
C THR A 49 10.44 -9.26 -2.82
#